data_AF-A0A955HGX7-F1
#
_entry.id   AF-A0A955HGX7-F1
#
_cell.length_a   1.000
_cell.length_b   1.000
_cell.length_c   1.000
_cell.angle_alpha   90.00
_cell.angle_beta   90.00
_cell.angle_gamma   90.00
#
_symmetry.space_group_name_H-M   'P 1'
#
loop_
_entity.id
_entity.type
_entity.pdbx_description
1 polymer ?
#
loop_
_entity_poly.entity_id
_entity_poly.type
_entity_poly.pdbx_seq_one_letter_code
_entity_poly.pdbx_strand_id
1 'polypeptide(L)'
;MNLQQAAERLVHRHVDTGVITKVSESDDYYSISLEGSGFGIAKPVDRTPEVGQTVTLYLFQGSRIQGVDLDGEPLFFKSKDDLEVERQKELKRIEAEKAERKIKFFAELENPDSDFNRRLHRLPKVFQQRFKKFFRLGEDFWDLAWYELVACETALKIAYACKSWQGIRRFYGMTWDEQKALIPSMDDGMSGNQFGFACSVANVYLRNPKLVRKVRGAMSPLTGSKPYIGR
;
A
#
# COMPACT_ATOMS: atom_id res chain seq x y z
N MET A 1 28.59 -14.93 13.56
CA MET A 1 28.81 -13.47 13.45
C MET A 1 30.31 -13.20 13.28
N ASN A 2 30.70 -12.33 12.34
CA ASN A 2 32.11 -11.95 12.14
C ASN A 2 32.52 -10.72 13.00
N LEU A 3 33.81 -10.40 13.05
CA LEU A 3 34.34 -9.29 13.87
C LEU A 3 33.74 -7.93 13.49
N GLN A 4 33.49 -7.68 12.20
CA GLN A 4 32.89 -6.45 11.73
C GLN A 4 31.44 -6.31 12.23
N GLN A 5 30.63 -7.36 12.09
CA GLN A 5 29.25 -7.39 12.60
C GLN A 5 29.19 -7.19 14.11
N ALA A 6 30.11 -7.81 14.85
CA ALA A 6 30.20 -7.62 16.30
C ALA A 6 30.52 -6.16 16.67
N ALA A 7 31.48 -5.54 15.96
CA ALA A 7 31.84 -4.14 16.16
C ALA A 7 30.67 -3.19 15.80
N GLU A 8 29.99 -3.44 14.68
CA GLU A 8 28.82 -2.65 14.24
C GLU A 8 27.66 -2.75 15.24
N ARG A 9 27.40 -3.95 15.80
CA ARG A 9 26.38 -4.17 16.84
C ARG A 9 26.63 -3.33 18.09
N LEU A 10 27.89 -3.27 18.56
CA LEU A 10 28.26 -2.57 19.79
C LEU A 10 28.07 -1.05 19.71
N VAL A 11 28.16 -0.46 18.51
CA VAL A 11 28.04 1.00 18.31
C VAL A 11 26.69 1.42 17.74
N HIS A 12 25.74 0.49 17.62
CA HIS A 12 24.45 0.76 16.99
C HIS A 12 23.57 1.66 17.86
N ARG A 13 23.08 2.76 17.28
CA ARG A 13 22.36 3.81 18.02
C ARG A 13 20.83 3.67 18.08
N HIS A 14 20.23 2.90 17.19
CA HIS A 14 18.77 2.77 17.08
C HIS A 14 18.39 1.35 17.42
N VAL A 15 17.89 1.22 18.64
CA VAL A 15 17.57 -0.06 19.24
C VAL A 15 16.16 0.04 19.80
N ASP A 16 15.37 -1.00 19.58
CA ASP A 16 14.06 -1.15 20.19
C ASP A 16 14.04 -2.46 20.99
N THR A 17 13.50 -2.43 22.20
CA THR A 17 13.51 -3.57 23.12
C THR A 17 12.11 -3.83 23.62
N GLY A 18 11.71 -5.10 23.62
CA GLY A 18 10.40 -5.51 24.11
C GLY A 18 10.38 -6.96 24.56
N VAL A 19 9.26 -7.38 25.14
CA VAL A 19 9.03 -8.77 25.53
C VAL A 19 8.12 -9.42 24.50
N ILE A 20 8.49 -10.64 24.07
CA ILE A 20 7.70 -11.40 23.11
C ILE A 20 6.38 -11.83 23.77
N THR A 21 5.26 -11.37 23.24
CA THR A 21 3.92 -11.72 23.73
C THR A 21 3.27 -12.85 22.94
N LYS A 22 3.70 -13.04 21.68
CA LYS A 22 3.21 -14.10 20.80
C LYS A 22 4.26 -14.48 19.76
N VAL A 23 4.37 -15.77 19.48
CA VAL A 23 5.11 -16.32 18.33
C VAL A 23 4.16 -17.13 17.47
N SER A 24 4.22 -16.96 16.16
CA SER A 24 3.50 -17.78 15.18
C SER A 24 4.48 -18.26 14.13
N GLU A 25 4.57 -19.56 13.96
CA GLU A 25 5.52 -20.19 13.06
C GLU A 25 4.88 -20.46 11.70
N SER A 26 5.63 -20.21 10.64
CA SER A 26 5.32 -20.60 9.25
C SER A 26 6.53 -21.34 8.66
N ASP A 27 6.40 -21.85 7.44
CA ASP A 27 7.47 -22.62 6.80
C ASP A 27 8.78 -21.79 6.68
N ASP A 28 8.66 -20.52 6.28
CA ASP A 28 9.81 -19.67 5.94
C ASP A 28 10.18 -18.63 7.00
N TYR A 29 9.35 -18.40 8.02
CA TYR A 29 9.60 -17.36 9.02
C TYR A 29 8.84 -17.56 10.34
N TYR A 30 9.30 -16.86 11.38
CA TYR A 30 8.59 -16.64 12.63
C TYR A 30 7.96 -15.24 12.63
N SER A 31 6.66 -15.16 12.91
CA SER A 31 5.95 -13.91 13.19
C SER A 31 5.91 -13.67 14.69
N ILE A 32 6.46 -12.54 15.13
CA ILE A 32 6.66 -12.20 16.54
C ILE A 32 5.86 -10.95 16.86
N SER A 33 5.07 -11.00 17.93
CA SER A 33 4.34 -9.84 18.46
C SER A 33 4.95 -9.37 19.77
N LEU A 34 5.01 -8.04 19.92
CA LEU A 34 5.34 -7.31 21.14
C LEU A 34 4.10 -6.52 21.59
N GLU A 35 4.21 -5.78 22.69
CA GLU A 35 3.14 -4.85 23.08
C GLU A 35 3.04 -3.68 22.08
N GLY A 36 2.01 -3.70 21.22
CA GLY A 36 1.74 -2.64 20.25
C GLY A 36 2.53 -2.70 18.95
N SER A 37 3.40 -3.69 18.76
CA SER A 37 4.19 -3.86 17.53
C SER A 37 4.45 -5.34 17.19
N GLY A 38 5.08 -5.60 16.05
CA GLY A 38 5.46 -6.94 15.65
C GLY A 38 6.45 -6.94 14.49
N PHE A 39 7.13 -8.06 14.29
CA PHE A 39 8.13 -8.23 13.24
C PHE A 39 8.27 -9.70 12.83
N GLY A 40 8.93 -9.94 11.70
CA GLY A 40 9.22 -11.28 11.20
C GLY A 40 10.70 -11.61 11.28
N ILE A 41 11.04 -12.86 11.62
CA ILE A 41 12.39 -13.43 11.52
C ILE A 41 12.37 -14.55 10.48
N ALA A 42 13.12 -14.39 9.39
CA ALA A 42 13.24 -15.42 8.36
C ALA A 42 14.03 -16.64 8.87
N LYS A 43 13.63 -17.83 8.45
CA LYS A 43 14.33 -19.09 8.71
C LYS A 43 15.43 -19.34 7.67
N PRO A 44 16.43 -20.20 7.98
CA PRO A 44 16.66 -20.84 9.28
C PRO A 44 17.28 -19.86 10.28
N VAL A 45 17.05 -20.12 11.57
CA VAL A 45 17.74 -19.46 12.68
C VAL A 45 18.26 -20.49 13.65
N ASP A 46 19.37 -20.17 14.33
CA ASP A 46 20.03 -21.09 15.26
C ASP A 46 19.22 -21.34 16.54
N ARG A 47 18.26 -20.45 16.85
CA ARG A 47 17.41 -20.52 18.04
C ARG A 47 15.99 -20.04 17.71
N THR A 48 15.01 -20.85 18.09
CA THR A 48 13.59 -20.52 17.96
C THR A 48 13.19 -19.45 18.98
N PRO A 49 12.51 -18.37 18.57
CA PRO A 49 11.95 -17.37 19.49
C PRO A 49 10.79 -17.95 20.31
N GLU A 50 10.73 -17.60 21.59
CA GLU A 50 9.71 -18.06 22.55
C GLU A 50 9.00 -16.90 23.24
N VAL A 51 7.75 -17.14 23.67
CA VAL A 51 6.97 -16.16 24.44
C VAL A 51 7.64 -15.92 25.80
N GLY A 52 7.74 -14.66 26.20
CA GLY A 52 8.38 -14.23 27.44
C GLY A 52 9.86 -13.84 27.29
N GLN A 53 10.50 -14.15 26.17
CA GLN A 53 11.88 -13.71 25.92
C GLN A 53 11.95 -12.20 25.71
N THR A 54 13.05 -11.60 26.16
CA THR A 54 13.38 -10.21 25.84
C THR A 54 14.01 -10.16 24.46
N VAL A 55 13.45 -9.38 23.54
CA VAL A 55 14.03 -9.15 22.23
C VAL A 55 14.63 -7.75 22.13
N THR A 56 15.79 -7.65 21.51
CA THR A 56 16.42 -6.38 21.13
C THR A 56 16.56 -6.32 19.62
N LEU A 57 15.89 -5.35 18.99
CA LEU A 57 15.91 -5.09 17.56
C LEU A 57 16.89 -3.96 17.26
N TYR A 58 17.82 -4.22 16.35
CA TYR A 58 18.73 -3.22 15.82
C TYR A 58 18.19 -2.68 14.51
N LEU A 59 17.86 -1.38 14.44
CA LEU A 59 17.10 -0.79 13.35
C LEU A 59 17.94 0.13 12.46
N PHE A 60 17.96 -0.14 11.17
CA PHE A 60 18.54 0.70 10.13
C PHE A 60 17.46 1.51 9.40
N GLN A 61 17.71 2.81 9.18
CA GLN A 61 16.77 3.72 8.49
C GLN A 61 15.33 3.72 9.05
N GLY A 62 15.21 3.62 10.38
CA GLY A 62 13.95 3.81 11.11
C GLY A 62 13.12 2.55 11.33
N SER A 63 13.14 1.57 10.41
CA SER A 63 12.29 0.36 10.55
C SER A 63 12.88 -0.92 9.99
N ARG A 64 14.01 -0.88 9.27
CA ARG A 64 14.61 -2.09 8.70
C ARG A 64 15.44 -2.80 9.77
N ILE A 65 15.13 -4.07 10.05
CA ILE A 65 15.87 -4.85 11.05
C ILE A 65 17.25 -5.23 10.50
N GLN A 66 18.28 -4.68 11.12
CA GLN A 66 19.68 -5.02 10.90
C GLN A 66 20.10 -6.23 11.73
N GLY A 67 19.59 -6.36 12.96
CA GLY A 67 19.91 -7.48 13.84
C GLY A 67 18.87 -7.71 14.91
N VAL A 68 18.94 -8.89 15.53
CA VAL A 68 18.06 -9.32 16.62
C VAL A 68 18.89 -10.04 17.67
N ASP A 69 18.68 -9.69 18.93
CA ASP A 69 19.10 -10.49 20.07
C ASP A 69 17.88 -11.04 20.81
N LEU A 70 17.97 -12.26 21.34
CA LEU A 70 17.00 -12.79 22.30
C LEU A 70 17.71 -13.05 23.63
N ASP A 71 17.18 -12.51 24.71
CA ASP A 71 17.72 -12.55 26.07
C ASP A 71 19.19 -12.08 26.14
N GLY A 72 19.52 -11.02 25.37
CA GLY A 72 20.88 -10.45 25.28
C GLY A 72 21.84 -11.20 24.36
N GLU A 73 21.47 -12.40 23.92
CA GLU A 73 22.29 -13.22 23.03
C GLU A 73 21.94 -12.98 21.55
N PRO A 74 22.94 -12.75 20.68
CA PRO A 74 22.68 -12.43 19.28
C PRO A 74 22.08 -13.61 18.54
N LEU A 75 20.93 -13.37 17.91
CA LEU A 75 20.32 -14.32 16.97
C LEU A 75 20.90 -14.11 15.57
N PHE A 76 20.91 -12.87 15.09
CA PHE A 76 21.62 -12.49 13.87
C PHE A 76 21.96 -11.01 13.88
N PHE A 77 22.99 -10.64 13.11
CA PHE A 77 23.30 -9.24 12.84
C PHE A 77 23.88 -9.11 11.43
N LYS A 78 23.27 -8.25 10.61
CA LYS A 78 23.66 -7.99 9.23
C LYS A 78 24.60 -6.79 9.19
N SER A 79 25.64 -6.88 8.38
CA SER A 79 26.45 -5.70 8.06
C SER A 79 25.68 -4.76 7.13
N LYS A 80 26.16 -3.52 6.98
CA LYS A 80 25.60 -2.60 5.97
C LYS A 80 25.71 -3.16 4.55
N ASP A 81 26.77 -3.90 4.24
CA ASP A 81 26.96 -4.52 2.93
C ASP A 81 25.94 -5.64 2.69
N ASP A 82 25.66 -6.46 3.72
CA ASP A 82 24.59 -7.48 3.65
C ASP A 82 23.23 -6.83 3.35
N LEU A 83 22.92 -5.72 4.03
CA LEU A 83 21.68 -4.97 3.82
C LEU A 83 21.59 -4.38 2.40
N GLU A 84 22.71 -3.95 1.81
CA GLU A 84 22.74 -3.44 0.45
C GLU A 84 22.58 -4.56 -0.59
N VAL A 85 23.24 -5.71 -0.40
CA VAL A 85 23.06 -6.90 -1.26
C VAL A 85 21.60 -7.35 -1.27
N GLU A 86 20.96 -7.43 -0.09
CA GLU A 86 19.53 -7.73 0.02
C GLU A 86 18.67 -6.69 -0.70
N ARG A 87 18.99 -5.39 -0.55
CA ARG A 87 18.26 -4.32 -1.22
C ARG A 87 18.33 -4.46 -2.73
N GLN A 88 19.50 -4.75 -3.29
CA GLN A 88 19.69 -4.95 -4.72
C GLN A 88 18.94 -6.18 -5.24
N LYS A 89 18.93 -7.28 -4.47
CA LYS A 89 18.14 -8.47 -4.80
C LYS A 89 16.65 -8.15 -4.83
N GLU A 90 16.16 -7.43 -3.84
CA GLU A 90 14.76 -7.05 -3.74
C GLU A 90 14.33 -6.09 -4.86
N LEU A 91 15.16 -5.09 -5.18
CA LEU A 91 14.90 -4.17 -6.30
C LEU A 91 14.76 -4.92 -7.63
N LYS A 92 15.65 -5.89 -7.90
CA LYS A 92 15.56 -6.74 -9.10
C LYS A 92 14.27 -7.56 -9.12
N ARG A 93 13.87 -8.11 -7.98
CA ARG A 93 12.60 -8.88 -7.84
C ARG A 93 11.40 -7.99 -8.12
N ILE A 94 11.32 -6.81 -7.50
CA ILE A 94 10.26 -5.83 -7.70
C ILE A 94 10.19 -5.41 -9.17
N GLU A 95 11.32 -5.19 -9.83
CA GLU A 95 11.37 -4.83 -11.25
C GLU A 95 10.83 -5.95 -12.15
N ALA A 96 11.23 -7.20 -11.89
CA ALA A 96 10.71 -8.36 -12.62
C ALA A 96 9.19 -8.52 -12.41
N GLU A 97 8.71 -8.46 -11.16
CA GLU A 97 7.28 -8.52 -10.83
C GLU A 97 6.50 -7.34 -11.46
N LYS A 98 7.09 -6.13 -11.51
CA LYS A 98 6.49 -4.98 -12.19
C LYS A 98 6.37 -5.21 -13.69
N ALA A 99 7.39 -5.79 -14.33
CA ALA A 99 7.35 -6.11 -15.75
C ALA A 99 6.25 -7.13 -16.08
N GLU A 100 6.14 -8.20 -15.28
CA GLU A 100 5.07 -9.20 -15.44
C GLU A 100 3.67 -8.60 -15.24
N ARG A 101 3.48 -7.81 -14.19
CA ARG A 101 2.20 -7.12 -13.93
C ARG A 101 1.83 -6.19 -15.08
N LYS A 102 2.80 -5.48 -15.65
CA LYS A 102 2.60 -4.60 -16.81
C LYS A 102 2.07 -5.37 -18.02
N ILE A 103 2.70 -6.50 -18.36
CA ILE A 103 2.27 -7.36 -19.46
C ILE A 103 0.83 -7.85 -19.24
N LYS A 104 0.55 -8.40 -18.05
CA LYS A 104 -0.78 -8.89 -17.68
C LYS A 104 -1.84 -7.78 -17.79
N PHE A 105 -1.53 -6.59 -17.29
CA PHE A 105 -2.44 -5.45 -17.35
C PHE A 105 -2.76 -5.02 -18.78
N PHE A 106 -1.76 -4.90 -19.66
CA PHE A 106 -2.02 -4.48 -21.05
C PHE A 106 -2.77 -5.55 -21.85
N ALA A 107 -2.51 -6.84 -21.61
CA ALA A 107 -3.32 -7.90 -22.17
C ALA A 107 -4.79 -7.82 -21.71
N GLU A 108 -5.03 -7.47 -20.44
CA GLU A 108 -6.37 -7.22 -19.91
C GLU A 108 -7.02 -5.98 -20.54
N LEU A 109 -6.25 -4.90 -20.72
CA LEU A 109 -6.72 -3.64 -21.31
C LEU A 109 -7.08 -3.80 -22.80
N GLU A 110 -6.41 -4.68 -23.53
CA GLU A 110 -6.71 -4.98 -24.94
C GLU A 110 -7.96 -5.86 -25.10
N ASN A 111 -8.29 -6.67 -24.10
CA ASN A 111 -9.49 -7.51 -24.11
C ASN A 111 -10.75 -6.69 -23.74
N PRO A 112 -11.70 -6.43 -24.66
CA PRO A 112 -12.91 -5.63 -24.36
C PRO A 112 -13.80 -6.26 -23.28
N ASP A 113 -13.73 -7.59 -23.13
CA ASP A 113 -14.53 -8.35 -22.17
C ASP A 113 -13.85 -8.53 -20.81
N SER A 114 -12.67 -7.93 -20.60
CA SER A 114 -12.02 -7.95 -19.29
C SER A 114 -12.84 -7.27 -18.20
N ASP A 115 -12.60 -7.63 -16.94
CA ASP A 115 -13.29 -6.97 -15.82
C ASP A 115 -12.98 -5.47 -15.80
N PHE A 116 -11.71 -5.10 -16.00
CA PHE A 116 -11.30 -3.71 -16.08
C PHE A 116 -12.10 -2.93 -17.13
N ASN A 117 -12.14 -3.41 -18.38
CA ASN A 117 -12.82 -2.70 -19.46
C ASN A 117 -14.33 -2.65 -19.26
N ARG A 118 -14.97 -3.74 -18.83
CA ARG A 118 -16.41 -3.74 -18.55
C ARG A 118 -16.79 -2.73 -17.47
N ARG A 119 -16.00 -2.64 -16.41
CA ARG A 119 -16.19 -1.66 -15.33
C ARG A 119 -15.95 -0.23 -15.80
N LEU A 120 -14.87 0.01 -16.53
CA LEU A 120 -14.58 1.32 -17.12
C LEU A 120 -15.69 1.77 -18.08
N HIS A 121 -16.24 0.86 -18.89
CA HIS A 121 -17.32 1.16 -19.83
C HIS A 121 -18.66 1.48 -19.15
N ARG A 122 -18.92 0.97 -17.95
CA ARG A 122 -20.08 1.32 -17.13
C ARG A 122 -20.02 2.73 -16.54
N LEU A 123 -18.82 3.31 -16.41
CA LEU A 123 -18.66 4.67 -15.92
C LEU A 123 -19.22 5.70 -16.91
N PRO A 124 -19.74 6.86 -16.47
CA PRO A 124 -20.14 7.94 -17.37
C PRO A 124 -18.97 8.41 -18.25
N LYS A 125 -19.29 8.92 -19.45
CA LYS A 125 -18.28 9.31 -20.46
C LYS A 125 -17.20 10.27 -19.95
N VAL A 126 -17.52 11.15 -19.00
CA VAL A 126 -16.54 12.07 -18.39
C VAL A 126 -15.45 11.35 -17.59
N PHE A 127 -15.77 10.22 -16.95
CA PHE A 127 -14.80 9.36 -16.29
C PHE A 127 -14.02 8.54 -17.31
N GLN A 128 -14.66 7.96 -18.33
CA GLN A 128 -13.95 7.28 -19.42
C GLN A 128 -12.89 8.19 -20.08
N GLN A 129 -13.24 9.48 -20.31
CA GLN A 129 -12.31 10.48 -20.84
C GLN A 129 -11.14 10.80 -19.88
N ARG A 130 -11.35 10.72 -18.57
CA ARG A 130 -10.30 10.85 -17.57
C ARG A 130 -9.26 9.74 -17.69
N PHE A 131 -9.71 8.48 -17.81
CA PHE A 131 -8.80 7.35 -18.06
C PHE A 131 -8.04 7.49 -19.37
N LYS A 132 -8.73 7.85 -20.47
CA LYS A 132 -8.06 8.12 -21.75
C LYS A 132 -6.97 9.18 -21.63
N LYS A 133 -7.21 10.26 -20.86
CA LYS A 133 -6.19 11.28 -20.59
C LYS A 133 -5.00 10.70 -19.84
N PHE A 134 -5.22 9.91 -18.78
CA PHE A 134 -4.13 9.38 -17.97
C PHE A 134 -3.32 8.31 -18.70
N PHE A 135 -3.95 7.38 -19.42
CA PHE A 135 -3.19 6.44 -20.27
C PHE A 135 -2.37 7.14 -21.36
N ARG A 136 -2.84 8.29 -21.85
CA ARG A 136 -2.10 9.06 -22.86
C ARG A 136 -0.92 9.83 -22.28
N LEU A 137 -1.04 10.35 -21.06
CA LEU A 137 -0.06 11.28 -20.49
C LEU A 137 0.86 10.65 -19.44
N GLY A 138 0.42 9.58 -18.78
CA GLY A 138 1.12 8.94 -17.67
C GLY A 138 1.74 7.62 -18.11
N GLU A 139 3.07 7.58 -18.19
CA GLU A 139 3.83 6.38 -18.58
C GLU A 139 3.62 5.20 -17.60
N ASP A 140 3.42 5.51 -16.32
CA ASP A 140 3.21 4.54 -15.24
C ASP A 140 1.75 4.45 -14.77
N PHE A 141 0.80 5.11 -15.45
CA PHE A 141 -0.60 5.14 -14.97
C PHE A 141 -1.22 3.75 -14.88
N TRP A 142 -0.76 2.81 -15.70
CA TRP A 142 -1.21 1.43 -15.71
C TRP A 142 -1.15 0.77 -14.32
N ASP A 143 -0.12 1.05 -13.51
CA ASP A 143 0.07 0.48 -12.17
C ASP A 143 -0.94 1.07 -11.15
N LEU A 144 -1.59 2.18 -11.50
CA LEU A 144 -2.56 2.90 -10.67
C LEU A 144 -3.98 2.83 -11.23
N ALA A 145 -4.18 2.24 -12.41
CA ALA A 145 -5.44 2.29 -13.14
C ALA A 145 -6.58 1.62 -12.38
N TRP A 146 -6.33 0.46 -11.77
CA TRP A 146 -7.29 -0.24 -10.93
C TRP A 146 -7.70 0.56 -9.70
N TYR A 147 -6.71 1.15 -9.02
CA TYR A 147 -6.94 1.99 -7.84
C TYR A 147 -7.82 3.21 -8.20
N GLU A 148 -7.50 3.87 -9.32
CA GLU A 148 -8.29 4.98 -9.85
C GLU A 148 -9.71 4.55 -10.22
N LEU A 149 -9.90 3.35 -10.79
CA LEU A 149 -11.18 2.84 -11.26
C LEU A 149 -12.13 2.61 -10.09
N VAL A 150 -11.68 1.88 -9.07
CA VAL A 150 -12.44 1.64 -7.84
C VAL A 150 -12.81 2.97 -7.16
N ALA A 151 -11.90 3.94 -7.14
CA ALA A 151 -12.17 5.25 -6.55
C ALA A 151 -13.22 6.04 -7.34
N CYS A 152 -13.20 5.96 -8.68
CA CYS A 152 -14.19 6.59 -9.54
C CYS A 152 -15.58 5.94 -9.45
N GLU A 153 -15.64 4.61 -9.37
CA GLU A 153 -16.90 3.88 -9.12
C GLU A 153 -17.50 4.28 -7.78
N THR A 154 -16.68 4.34 -6.74
CA THR A 154 -17.10 4.76 -5.40
C THR A 154 -17.58 6.21 -5.41
N ALA A 155 -16.90 7.11 -6.12
CA ALA A 155 -17.33 8.50 -6.27
C ALA A 155 -18.75 8.61 -6.87
N LEU A 156 -19.10 7.74 -7.83
CA LEU A 156 -20.45 7.70 -8.39
C LEU A 156 -21.48 7.19 -7.38
N LYS A 157 -21.16 6.11 -6.65
CA LYS A 157 -22.04 5.59 -5.59
C LYS A 157 -22.33 6.68 -4.54
N ILE A 158 -21.30 7.38 -4.10
CA ILE A 158 -21.41 8.51 -3.16
C ILE A 158 -22.26 9.64 -3.75
N ALA A 159 -21.97 10.07 -4.99
CA ALA A 159 -22.72 11.13 -5.64
C ALA A 159 -24.22 10.78 -5.76
N TYR A 160 -24.53 9.52 -6.12
CA TYR A 160 -25.90 9.05 -6.24
C TYR A 160 -26.62 8.85 -4.91
N ALA A 161 -25.93 8.46 -3.84
CA ALA A 161 -26.56 8.34 -2.53
C ALA A 161 -26.77 9.72 -1.87
N CYS A 162 -25.76 10.59 -1.93
CA CYS A 162 -25.75 11.86 -1.20
C CYS A 162 -26.46 13.01 -1.93
N LYS A 163 -26.54 12.97 -3.26
CA LYS A 163 -27.21 13.92 -4.18
C LYS A 163 -26.74 15.38 -4.14
N SER A 164 -25.99 15.80 -3.11
CA SER A 164 -25.56 17.19 -2.89
C SER A 164 -24.22 17.24 -2.16
N TRP A 165 -23.53 18.40 -2.24
CA TRP A 165 -22.28 18.59 -1.50
C TRP A 165 -22.50 18.55 0.02
N GLN A 166 -23.65 19.06 0.51
CA GLN A 166 -24.01 18.98 1.93
C GLN A 166 -24.26 17.53 2.37
N GLY A 167 -24.84 16.71 1.48
CA GLY A 167 -25.00 15.27 1.71
C GLY A 167 -23.65 14.58 1.83
N ILE A 168 -22.72 14.86 0.91
CA ILE A 168 -21.37 14.29 0.94
C ILE A 168 -20.61 14.70 2.20
N ARG A 169 -20.71 15.98 2.61
CA ARG A 169 -20.07 16.46 3.85
C ARG A 169 -20.61 15.73 5.08
N ARG A 170 -21.91 15.46 5.14
CA ARG A 170 -22.53 14.67 6.22
C ARG A 170 -22.06 13.22 6.17
N PHE A 171 -22.09 12.60 4.99
CA PHE A 171 -21.61 11.24 4.77
C PHE A 171 -20.15 11.05 5.21
N TYR A 172 -19.27 11.99 4.88
CA TYR A 172 -17.85 11.92 5.28
C TYR A 172 -17.64 11.94 6.80
N GLY A 173 -18.56 12.55 7.55
CA GLY A 173 -18.52 12.61 9.02
C GLY A 173 -19.24 11.46 9.73
N MET A 174 -19.90 10.56 9.00
CA MET A 174 -20.53 9.36 9.55
C MET A 174 -19.49 8.33 9.97
N THR A 175 -19.87 7.42 10.88
CA THR A 175 -19.10 6.21 11.18
C THR A 175 -19.08 5.27 9.97
N TRP A 176 -18.13 4.33 9.93
CA TRP A 176 -18.03 3.39 8.81
C TRP A 176 -19.31 2.56 8.62
N ASP A 177 -19.91 2.08 9.70
CA ASP A 177 -21.14 1.29 9.66
C ASP A 177 -22.32 2.08 9.08
N GLU A 178 -22.44 3.36 9.43
CA GLU A 178 -23.44 4.27 8.86
C GLU A 178 -23.18 4.55 7.37
N GLN A 179 -21.92 4.73 6.98
CA GLN A 179 -21.54 4.92 5.57
C GLN A 179 -21.89 3.68 4.74
N LYS A 180 -21.60 2.48 5.26
CA LYS A 180 -21.95 1.19 4.65
C LYS A 180 -23.46 0.96 4.62
N ALA A 181 -24.20 1.36 5.65
CA ALA A 181 -25.66 1.29 5.63
C ALA A 181 -26.25 2.17 4.52
N LEU A 182 -25.70 3.37 4.29
CA LEU A 182 -26.14 4.26 3.23
C LEU A 182 -25.75 3.76 1.83
N ILE A 183 -24.58 3.15 1.71
CA ILE A 183 -24.04 2.61 0.45
C ILE A 183 -23.60 1.15 0.65
N PRO A 184 -24.54 0.18 0.65
CA PRO A 184 -24.20 -1.21 0.95
C PRO A 184 -23.21 -1.84 -0.03
N SER A 185 -23.17 -1.34 -1.27
CA SER A 185 -22.25 -1.80 -2.31
C SER A 185 -20.88 -1.11 -2.29
N MET A 186 -20.59 -0.28 -1.28
CA MET A 186 -19.26 0.32 -1.11
C MET A 186 -18.23 -0.74 -0.74
N ASP A 187 -17.03 -0.65 -1.34
CA ASP A 187 -15.94 -1.63 -1.17
C ASP A 187 -15.35 -1.54 0.25
N ASP A 188 -15.12 -2.68 0.90
CA ASP A 188 -14.58 -2.79 2.25
C ASP A 188 -13.05 -2.65 2.32
N GLY A 189 -12.36 -2.72 1.19
CA GLY A 189 -10.89 -2.68 1.10
C GLY A 189 -10.29 -1.32 0.78
N MET A 190 -11.07 -0.23 0.82
CA MET A 190 -10.57 1.09 0.40
C MET A 190 -9.63 1.71 1.41
N SER A 191 -8.49 2.23 0.94
CA SER A 191 -7.63 3.07 1.77
C SER A 191 -8.32 4.42 2.06
N GLY A 192 -7.93 5.07 3.17
CA GLY A 192 -8.42 6.42 3.49
C GLY A 192 -8.17 7.45 2.39
N ASN A 193 -7.06 7.32 1.65
CA ASN A 193 -6.77 8.17 0.50
C ASN A 193 -7.73 7.93 -0.66
N GLN A 194 -8.07 6.67 -0.93
CA GLN A 194 -9.03 6.31 -1.97
C GLN A 194 -10.42 6.86 -1.64
N PHE A 195 -10.85 6.72 -0.39
CA PHE A 195 -12.13 7.21 0.10
C PHE A 195 -12.22 8.74 0.05
N GLY A 196 -11.20 9.45 0.57
CA GLY A 196 -11.13 10.90 0.54
C GLY A 196 -11.13 11.46 -0.89
N PHE A 197 -10.43 10.80 -1.80
CA PHE A 197 -10.49 11.12 -3.23
C PHE A 197 -11.89 10.89 -3.81
N ALA A 198 -12.52 9.75 -3.52
CA ALA A 198 -13.86 9.43 -4.02
C ALA A 198 -14.90 10.47 -3.58
N CYS A 199 -14.88 10.90 -2.31
CA CYS A 199 -15.74 11.97 -1.81
C CYS A 199 -15.50 13.30 -2.53
N SER A 200 -14.23 13.65 -2.77
CA SER A 200 -13.85 14.87 -3.48
C SER A 200 -14.34 14.85 -4.94
N VAL A 201 -14.15 13.73 -5.64
CA VAL A 201 -14.61 13.56 -7.02
C VAL A 201 -16.13 13.53 -7.11
N ALA A 202 -16.82 12.90 -6.16
CA ALA A 202 -18.28 12.90 -6.08
C ALA A 202 -18.82 14.34 -6.01
N ASN A 203 -18.21 15.19 -5.17
CA ASN A 203 -18.58 16.61 -5.07
C ASN A 203 -18.33 17.36 -6.39
N VAL A 204 -17.16 17.15 -7.02
CA VAL A 204 -16.86 17.75 -8.33
C VAL A 204 -17.86 17.30 -9.39
N TYR A 205 -18.22 16.02 -9.40
CA TYR A 205 -19.18 15.45 -10.34
C TYR A 205 -20.57 16.07 -10.18
N LEU A 206 -21.07 16.20 -8.94
CA LEU A 206 -22.37 16.82 -8.68
C LEU A 206 -22.42 18.31 -9.06
N ARG A 207 -21.32 19.04 -8.89
CA ARG A 207 -21.26 20.48 -9.22
C ARG A 207 -21.06 20.73 -10.72
N ASN A 208 -20.14 20.01 -11.33
CA ASN A 208 -19.87 20.10 -12.77
C ASN A 208 -19.15 18.84 -13.26
N PRO A 209 -19.88 17.88 -13.89
CA PRO A 209 -19.31 16.62 -14.38
C PRO A 209 -18.11 16.80 -15.32
N LYS A 210 -18.05 17.90 -16.08
CA LYS A 210 -16.94 18.17 -17.02
C LYS A 210 -15.61 18.45 -16.32
N LEU A 211 -15.63 18.79 -15.02
CA LEU A 211 -14.42 19.03 -14.22
C LEU A 211 -13.79 17.75 -13.67
N VAL A 212 -14.48 16.61 -13.69
CA VAL A 212 -13.95 15.32 -13.22
C VAL A 212 -12.63 14.97 -13.94
N ARG A 213 -12.52 15.22 -15.24
CA ARG A 213 -11.28 14.97 -16.01
C ARG A 213 -10.09 15.88 -15.61
N LYS A 214 -10.35 16.95 -14.86
CA LYS A 214 -9.34 17.92 -14.41
C LYS A 214 -8.83 17.66 -13.00
N VAL A 215 -9.53 16.86 -12.20
CA VAL A 215 -9.06 16.49 -10.85
C VAL A 215 -7.73 15.74 -10.96
N ARG A 216 -6.82 15.91 -9.99
CA ARG A 216 -5.57 15.12 -9.89
C ARG A 216 -5.87 13.64 -9.69
N GLY A 217 -4.90 12.75 -9.90
CA GLY A 217 -5.08 11.31 -9.70
C GLY A 217 -5.34 10.93 -8.25
N ALA A 218 -6.00 9.80 -8.01
CA ALA A 218 -6.35 9.33 -6.67
C ALA A 218 -5.13 9.09 -5.77
N MET A 219 -4.02 8.65 -6.34
CA MET A 219 -2.75 8.43 -5.63
C MET A 219 -1.82 9.65 -5.67
N SER A 220 -2.22 10.76 -6.28
CA SER A 220 -1.35 11.94 -6.39
C SER A 220 -0.82 12.50 -5.06
N PRO A 221 -1.53 12.40 -3.91
CA PRO A 221 -0.97 12.77 -2.62
C PRO A 221 0.24 11.93 -2.17
N LEU A 222 0.34 10.68 -2.64
CA LEU A 222 1.40 9.73 -2.25
C LEU A 222 2.49 9.58 -3.31
N THR A 223 2.11 9.54 -4.59
CA THR A 223 3.02 9.24 -5.71
C THR A 223 3.32 10.45 -6.57
N GLY A 224 2.77 11.61 -6.22
CA GLY A 224 2.84 12.82 -7.04
C GLY A 224 2.02 12.73 -8.33
N SER A 225 2.25 13.67 -9.25
CA SER A 225 1.49 13.70 -10.51
C SER A 225 2.18 12.93 -11.65
N LYS A 226 3.46 12.57 -11.49
CA LYS A 226 4.28 11.93 -12.52
C LYS A 226 3.60 10.67 -13.10
N PRO A 227 3.06 9.72 -12.30
CA PRO A 227 2.43 8.53 -12.87
C PRO A 227 1.20 8.84 -13.74
N TYR A 228 0.54 9.99 -13.54
CA TYR A 228 -0.71 10.35 -14.20
C TYR A 228 -0.54 11.26 -15.42
N ILE A 229 0.50 12.12 -15.43
CA ILE A 229 0.69 13.15 -16.46
C ILE A 229 2.13 13.29 -16.97
N GLY A 230 3.07 12.43 -16.53
CA GLY A 230 4.41 12.30 -17.11
C GLY A 230 5.35 13.50 -16.89
N ARG A 231 4.92 14.52 -16.15
CA ARG A 231 5.69 15.74 -15.84
C ARG A 231 5.65 16.04 -14.35
#